data_AF-A0ABD1AVW0-F1
#
_entry.id   AF-A0ABD1AVW0-F1
#
_cell.length_a   1.000
_cell.length_b   1.000
_cell.length_c   1.000
_cell.angle_alpha   90.00
_cell.angle_beta   90.00
_cell.angle_gamma   90.00
#
_symmetry.space_group_name_H-M   'P 1'
#
loop_
_entity.id
_entity.type
_entity.pdbx_description
1 polymer ?
#
loop_
_entity_poly.entity_id
_entity_poly.type
_entity_poly.pdbx_seq_one_letter_code
_entity_poly.pdbx_strand_id
1 'polypeptide(L)'
;MFTLLQILIHLRVLLGIGKLMKIEPRLLLLASNANVGGPTTAVGMATEKGWSSLIVPGILVGIFGIAIASFLEIVFGVKVLKFM
;
A
#
# COMPACT_ATOMS: atom_id res chain seq x y z
N MET A 1 0.67 -17.56 -9.28
CA MET A 1 1.54 -16.98 -10.31
C MET A 1 1.16 -15.53 -10.62
N PHE A 2 -0.10 -15.22 -10.92
CA PHE A 2 -0.57 -13.85 -11.19
C PHE A 2 -0.32 -12.85 -10.04
N THR A 3 -0.67 -13.20 -8.81
CA THR A 3 -0.46 -12.35 -7.61
C THR A 3 1.01 -12.06 -7.34
N LEU A 4 1.88 -13.07 -7.48
CA LEU A 4 3.33 -12.89 -7.35
C LEU A 4 3.87 -11.88 -8.37
N LEU A 5 3.45 -12.01 -9.64
CA LEU A 5 3.86 -11.09 -10.69
C LEU A 5 3.36 -9.67 -10.41
N GLN A 6 2.11 -9.51 -9.99
CA GLN A 6 1.52 -8.22 -9.65
C GLN A 6 2.28 -7.53 -8.50
N ILE A 7 2.58 -8.24 -7.41
CA ILE A 7 3.34 -7.69 -6.27
C ILE A 7 4.76 -7.32 -6.70
N LEU A 8 5.41 -8.14 -7.53
CA LEU A 8 6.77 -7.91 -8.01
C LEU A 8 6.86 -6.68 -8.92
N ILE A 9 5.89 -6.51 -9.81
CA ILE A 9 5.77 -5.30 -10.64
C ILE A 9 5.48 -4.08 -9.77
N HIS A 10 4.50 -4.17 -8.86
CA HIS A 10 4.15 -3.10 -7.91
C HIS A 10 5.38 -2.60 -7.15
N LEU A 11 6.14 -3.51 -6.54
CA LEU A 11 7.30 -3.15 -5.74
C LEU A 11 8.43 -2.56 -6.59
N ARG A 12 8.69 -3.12 -7.79
CA ARG A 12 9.70 -2.58 -8.71
C ARG A 12 9.37 -1.16 -9.14
N VAL A 13 8.11 -0.91 -9.52
CA VAL A 13 7.65 0.42 -9.96
C VAL A 13 7.73 1.41 -8.81
N LEU A 14 7.22 1.04 -7.63
CA LEU A 14 7.23 1.91 -6.45
C LEU A 14 8.64 2.30 -6.02
N LEU A 15 9.55 1.33 -5.92
CA LEU A 15 10.95 1.58 -5.56
C LEU A 15 11.70 2.36 -6.65
N GLY A 16 11.44 2.05 -7.93
CA GLY A 16 12.05 2.74 -9.06
C GLY A 16 11.69 4.23 -9.11
N ILE A 17 10.38 4.52 -9.06
CA ILE A 17 9.88 5.91 -9.06
C ILE A 17 10.28 6.62 -7.78
N GLY A 18 10.10 5.97 -6.62
CA GLY A 18 10.46 6.57 -5.32
C GLY A 18 11.94 6.93 -5.22
N LYS A 19 12.82 6.10 -5.79
CA LYS A 19 14.26 6.41 -5.89
C LYS A 19 14.53 7.62 -6.77
N LEU A 20 13.85 7.77 -7.91
CA LEU A 20 13.95 8.96 -8.77
C LEU A 20 13.50 10.23 -8.03
N MET A 21 12.46 10.12 -7.20
CA MET A 21 11.95 11.19 -6.35
C MET A 21 12.75 11.41 -5.06
N LYS A 22 13.85 10.68 -4.84
CA LYS A 22 14.70 10.73 -3.63
C LYS A 22 13.94 10.45 -2.32
N ILE A 23 12.89 9.63 -2.38
CA ILE A 23 12.14 9.20 -1.19
C ILE A 23 12.93 8.11 -0.47
N GLU A 24 12.95 8.16 0.86
CA GLU A 24 13.67 7.16 1.65
C GLU A 24 13.09 5.74 1.45
N PRO A 25 13.93 4.72 1.24
CA PRO A 25 13.46 3.35 1.02
C PRO A 25 12.57 2.80 2.13
N ARG A 26 12.81 3.17 3.40
CA ARG A 26 11.98 2.74 4.54
C ARG A 26 10.52 3.17 4.40
N LEU A 27 10.28 4.39 3.91
CA LEU A 27 8.93 4.92 3.69
C LEU A 27 8.25 4.19 2.54
N LEU A 28 8.98 3.93 1.45
CA LEU A 28 8.47 3.19 0.29
C LEU A 28 8.09 1.75 0.65
N LEU A 29 8.95 1.05 1.38
CA LEU A 29 8.68 -0.32 1.83
C LEU A 29 7.49 -0.39 2.78
N LEU A 30 7.41 0.55 3.72
CA LEU A 30 6.30 0.60 4.67
C LEU A 30 4.99 0.94 3.97
N ALA A 31 4.98 1.90 3.04
CA ALA A 31 3.82 2.23 2.23
C ALA A 31 3.37 1.06 1.35
N SER A 32 4.31 0.32 0.75
CA SER A 32 4.01 -0.89 -0.01
C SER A 32 3.33 -1.95 0.86
N ASN A 33 3.87 -2.20 2.06
CA ASN A 33 3.29 -3.17 2.98
C ASN A 33 1.92 -2.70 3.50
N ALA A 34 1.75 -1.41 3.78
CA ALA A 34 0.45 -0.85 4.18
C ALA A 34 -0.61 -0.98 3.07
N ASN A 35 -0.21 -0.88 1.80
CA ASN A 35 -1.09 -1.05 0.64
C ASN A 35 -1.46 -2.53 0.40
N VAL A 36 -0.48 -3.43 0.41
CA VAL A 36 -0.69 -4.84 0.02
C VAL A 36 -1.10 -5.72 1.21
N GLY A 37 -0.45 -5.55 2.35
CA GLY A 37 -0.70 -6.33 3.56
C GLY A 37 -1.65 -5.66 4.56
N GLY A 38 -1.80 -4.34 4.48
CA GLY A 38 -2.71 -3.56 5.32
C GLY A 38 -2.04 -2.89 6.53
N PRO A 39 -2.83 -2.13 7.33
CA PRO A 39 -2.30 -1.33 8.45
C PRO A 39 -1.57 -2.18 9.50
N THR A 40 -2.11 -3.36 9.83
CA THR A 40 -1.57 -4.23 10.89
C THR A 40 -0.23 -4.85 10.51
N THR A 41 -0.05 -5.26 9.25
CA THR A 41 1.21 -5.81 8.77
C THR A 41 2.28 -4.72 8.64
N ALA A 42 1.89 -3.50 8.27
CA ALA A 42 2.79 -2.34 8.25
C ALA A 42 3.31 -2.01 9.65
N VAL A 43 2.44 -2.03 10.66
CA VAL A 43 2.85 -1.89 12.07
C VAL A 43 3.83 -2.97 12.46
N GLY A 44 3.54 -4.24 12.15
CA GLY A 44 4.45 -5.34 12.44
C GLY A 44 5.84 -5.13 11.83
N MET A 45 5.91 -4.70 10.56
CA MET A 45 7.18 -4.36 9.90
C MET A 45 7.90 -3.18 10.56
N ALA A 46 7.18 -2.10 10.88
CA ALA A 46 7.78 -0.93 11.51
C ALA A 46 8.34 -1.27 12.90
N THR A 47 7.62 -2.08 13.69
CA THR A 47 8.09 -2.56 14.99
C THR A 47 9.34 -3.43 14.85
N GLU A 48 9.31 -4.44 13.97
CA GLU A 48 10.43 -5.37 13.77
C GLU A 48 11.69 -4.67 13.22
N LYS A 49 11.52 -3.65 12.38
CA LYS A 49 12.62 -2.87 11.82
C LYS A 49 13.06 -1.70 12.71
N GLY A 50 12.46 -1.52 13.88
CA GLY A 50 12.78 -0.42 14.79
C GLY A 50 12.39 0.97 14.25
N TRP A 51 11.46 1.04 13.29
CA TRP A 51 10.93 2.28 12.70
C TRP A 51 9.75 2.82 13.51
N SER A 52 9.93 3.00 14.82
CA SER A 52 8.86 3.39 15.75
C SER A 52 8.15 4.69 15.35
N SER A 53 8.87 5.65 14.78
CA SER A 53 8.32 6.90 14.28
C SER A 53 7.35 6.74 13.10
N LEU A 54 7.39 5.61 12.41
CA LEU A 54 6.55 5.32 11.24
C LEU A 54 5.33 4.43 11.56
N ILE A 55 5.20 3.94 12.79
CA ILE A 55 4.06 3.10 13.21
C ILE A 55 2.74 3.83 13.02
N VAL A 56 2.59 4.99 13.66
CA VAL A 56 1.35 5.79 13.59
C VAL A 56 1.08 6.28 12.15
N PRO A 57 2.05 6.88 11.43
CA PRO A 57 1.86 7.22 10.02
C PRO A 57 1.44 6.03 9.15
N GLY A 58 2.05 4.85 9.34
CA GLY A 58 1.72 3.65 8.58
C GLY A 58 0.28 3.18 8.79
N ILE A 59 -0.21 3.22 10.03
CA ILE A 59 -1.61 2.91 10.36
C ILE A 59 -2.55 3.90 9.65
N LEU A 60 -2.30 5.19 9.82
CA LEU A 60 -3.19 6.24 9.31
C LEU A 60 -3.28 6.19 7.78
N VAL A 61 -2.15 6.06 7.08
CA VAL A 61 -2.13 5.96 5.62
C VAL A 61 -2.82 4.68 5.14
N GLY A 62 -2.61 3.55 5.82
CA GLY A 62 -3.27 2.29 5.48
C GLY A 62 -4.79 2.36 5.63
N ILE A 63 -5.29 2.85 6.76
CA ILE A 63 -6.74 2.98 7.01
C ILE A 63 -7.36 4.00 6.06
N PHE A 64 -6.69 5.13 5.83
CA PHE A 64 -7.16 6.16 4.91
C PHE A 64 -7.27 5.64 3.48
N GLY A 65 -6.28 4.86 3.02
CA GLY A 65 -6.31 4.19 1.73
C GLY A 65 -7.51 3.25 1.59
N ILE A 66 -7.76 2.41 2.60
CA ILE A 66 -8.93 1.51 2.64
C ILE A 66 -10.23 2.32 2.57
N ALA A 67 -10.35 3.39 3.37
CA ALA A 67 -11.55 4.22 3.40
C ALA A 67 -11.88 4.79 2.01
N ILE A 68 -10.89 5.31 1.29
CA ILE A 68 -11.09 5.83 -0.07
C ILE A 68 -11.43 4.69 -1.04
N ALA A 69 -10.64 3.61 -1.01
CA ALA A 69 -10.80 2.49 -1.94
C ALA A 69 -12.19 1.87 -1.85
N SER A 70 -12.73 1.68 -0.63
CA SER A 70 -14.07 1.08 -0.44
C SER A 70 -15.18 1.83 -1.18
N PHE A 71 -15.20 3.17 -1.13
CA PHE A 71 -16.22 3.94 -1.84
C PHE A 71 -16.01 3.89 -3.36
N LEU A 72 -14.76 4.00 -3.82
CA LEU A 72 -14.43 3.95 -5.25
C LEU A 72 -14.77 2.58 -5.85
N GLU A 73 -14.46 1.50 -5.14
CA GLU A 73 -14.74 0.12 -5.53
C GLU A 73 -16.24 -0.12 -5.66
N ILE A 74 -17.07 0.37 -4.73
CA ILE A 74 -18.53 0.24 -4.82
C ILE A 74 -19.05 0.95 -6.07
N VAL A 75 -18.64 2.20 -6.30
CA VAL A 75 -19.08 2.97 -7.47
C VAL A 75 -18.64 2.29 -8.77
N PHE A 76 -17.39 1.84 -8.82
CA PHE A 76 -16.85 1.14 -9.98
C PHE A 76 -17.57 -0.18 -10.24
N GLY A 77 -17.74 -1.01 -9.21
CA GLY A 77 -18.42 -2.29 -9.29
C GLY A 77 -19.86 -2.15 -9.77
N VAL A 78 -20.63 -1.22 -9.20
CA VAL A 78 -22.01 -0.97 -9.61
C VAL A 78 -22.08 -0.48 -11.07
N LYS A 79 -21.12 0.35 -11.52
CA LYS A 79 -21.09 0.78 -12.93
C LYS A 79 -20.77 -0.38 -13.86
N VAL A 80 -19.71 -1.12 -13.60
CA VAL A 80 -19.26 -2.22 -14.48
C VAL A 80 -20.30 -3.33 -14.57
N LEU A 81 -20.88 -3.75 -13.44
CA LEU A 81 -21.90 -4.80 -13.40
C LEU A 81 -23.20 -4.41 -14.12
N LYS A 82 -23.47 -3.11 -14.31
CA LYS A 82 -24.61 -2.65 -15.11
C LYS A 82 -24.38 -2.76 -16.62
N PHE A 83 -23.13 -2.90 -17.08
CA PHE A 83 -22.77 -3.07 -18.49
C PHE A 83 -22.52 -4.53 -18.87
N MET A 84 -22.61 -5.45 -17.90
CA MET A 84 -22.56 -6.90 -18.10
C MET A 84 -23.98 -7.46 -18.14
#